data_AF-A0A377V2Z6-F1
#
_entry.id   AF-A0A377V2Z6-F1
#
_cell.length_a   1.000
_cell.length_b   1.000
_cell.length_c   1.000
_cell.angle_alpha   90.00
_cell.angle_beta   90.00
_cell.angle_gamma   90.00
#
_symmetry.space_group_name_H-M   'P 1'
#
loop_
_entity.id
_entity.type
_entity.pdbx_description
1 polymer ?
#
loop_
_entity_poly.entity_id
_entity_poly.type
_entity_poly.pdbx_seq_one_letter_code
_entity_poly.pdbx_strand_id
1 'polypeptide(L)'
;MGAQAGAALKKCVLELGGSDPFIVLNDADLDEAVKAAVTGRYQNSGQVCAASKRFILEAGIAEAFTRKFVDAVAALKMGDPRDEQKLRRTDGAVRFTR
;
A
#
# COMPACT_ATOMS: atom_id res chain seq x y z
N MET A 1 4.58 -25.14 7.51
CA MET A 1 3.51 -25.44 6.52
C MET A 1 4.08 -26.17 5.31
N GLY A 2 4.87 -25.53 4.43
CA GLY A 2 5.43 -26.19 3.23
C GLY A 2 6.23 -27.47 3.52
N ALA A 3 7.14 -27.44 4.49
CA ALA A 3 7.92 -28.62 4.87
C ALA A 3 7.06 -29.81 5.33
N GLN A 4 6.01 -29.54 6.11
CA GLN A 4 5.10 -30.58 6.61
C GLN A 4 4.19 -31.14 5.50
N ALA A 5 3.72 -30.28 4.59
CA ALA A 5 2.96 -30.72 3.42
C ALA A 5 3.80 -31.61 2.49
N GLY A 6 5.07 -31.24 2.26
CA GLY A 6 6.04 -32.03 1.50
C GLY A 6 6.30 -33.40 2.12
N ALA A 7 6.51 -33.48 3.43
CA ALA A 7 6.70 -34.74 4.16
C ALA A 7 5.50 -35.71 4.04
N ALA A 8 4.29 -35.19 3.79
CA ALA A 8 3.07 -35.96 3.64
C ALA A 8 2.62 -36.13 2.17
N LEU A 9 3.42 -35.72 1.18
CA LEU A 9 3.08 -35.71 -0.24
C LEU A 9 1.75 -34.97 -0.55
N LYS A 10 1.44 -33.94 0.24
CA LYS A 10 0.24 -33.12 0.06
C LYS A 10 0.53 -31.89 -0.79
N LYS A 11 -0.33 -31.61 -1.77
CA LYS A 11 -0.30 -30.36 -2.53
C LYS A 11 -0.51 -29.17 -1.58
N CYS A 12 0.19 -28.07 -1.83
CA CYS A 12 -0.03 -26.81 -1.13
C CYS A 12 0.17 -25.62 -2.07
N VAL A 13 -0.50 -24.51 -1.74
CA VAL A 13 -0.37 -23.19 -2.37
C VAL A 13 -0.03 -22.21 -1.26
N LEU A 14 0.97 -21.36 -1.48
CA LEU A 14 1.54 -20.49 -0.45
C LEU A 14 1.68 -19.06 -0.98
N GLU A 15 0.94 -18.13 -0.39
CA GLU A 15 1.05 -16.68 -0.62
C GLU A 15 1.71 -16.05 0.61
N LEU A 16 3.01 -15.79 0.51
CA LEU A 16 3.87 -15.52 1.68
C LEU A 16 4.17 -14.03 1.91
N GLY A 17 3.42 -13.15 1.24
CA GLY A 17 3.68 -11.71 1.23
C GLY A 17 4.82 -11.31 0.30
N GLY A 18 5.02 -10.01 0.17
CA GLY A 18 6.04 -9.41 -0.69
C GLY A 18 6.73 -8.22 -0.05
N SER A 19 7.82 -7.78 -0.68
CA SER A 19 8.50 -6.50 -0.43
C SER A 19 8.43 -5.65 -1.69
N ASP A 20 7.22 -5.30 -2.12
CA ASP A 20 6.98 -4.84 -3.48
C ASP A 20 7.56 -3.45 -3.75
N PRO A 21 8.28 -3.27 -4.87
CA PRO A 21 8.86 -1.98 -5.24
C PRO A 21 7.80 -1.05 -5.82
N PHE A 22 7.95 0.25 -5.54
CA PHE A 22 7.22 1.34 -6.17
C PHE A 22 8.25 2.26 -6.84
N ILE A 23 8.29 2.22 -8.17
CA ILE A 23 9.33 2.88 -8.97
C ILE A 23 8.74 4.15 -9.60
N VAL A 24 9.41 5.30 -9.44
CA VAL A 24 9.01 6.57 -10.05
C VAL A 24 10.19 7.16 -10.81
N LEU A 25 9.99 7.40 -12.10
CA LEU A 25 10.97 8.01 -13.00
C LEU A 25 10.72 9.52 -13.12
N ASN A 26 11.71 10.25 -13.63
CA ASN A 26 11.70 11.72 -13.72
C ASN A 26 10.57 12.27 -14.60
N ASP A 27 10.05 11.47 -15.54
CA ASP A 27 8.98 11.84 -16.47
C ASP A 27 7.57 11.48 -15.96
N ALA A 28 7.47 10.86 -14.79
CA ALA A 28 6.19 10.54 -14.18
C ALA A 28 5.44 11.80 -13.73
N ASP A 29 4.11 11.77 -13.81
CA ASP A 29 3.27 12.74 -13.13
C ASP A 29 3.48 12.60 -11.62
N LEU A 30 4.11 13.62 -11.01
CA LEU A 30 4.53 13.57 -9.63
C LEU A 30 3.35 13.54 -8.65
N ASP A 31 2.26 14.24 -8.96
CA ASP A 31 1.11 14.35 -8.06
C ASP A 31 0.29 13.05 -8.07
N GLU A 32 0.06 12.47 -9.25
CA GLU A 32 -0.57 11.16 -9.33
C GLU A 32 0.32 10.05 -8.76
N ALA A 33 1.65 10.13 -8.94
CA ALA A 33 2.59 9.19 -8.33
C ALA A 33 2.53 9.23 -6.80
N VAL A 34 2.48 10.42 -6.18
CA VAL A 34 2.36 10.57 -4.72
C VAL A 34 1.03 10.01 -4.22
N LYS A 35 -0.08 10.32 -4.91
CA LYS A 35 -1.41 9.81 -4.54
C LYS A 35 -1.50 8.29 -4.64
N ALA A 36 -0.92 7.70 -5.68
CA ALA A 36 -0.81 6.25 -5.86
C ALA A 36 0.08 5.64 -4.76
N ALA A 37 1.22 6.25 -4.45
CA ALA A 37 2.14 5.83 -3.39
C ALA A 37 1.46 5.78 -2.02
N VAL A 38 0.73 6.83 -1.64
CA VAL A 38 0.00 6.89 -0.35
C VAL A 38 -1.08 5.82 -0.30
N THR A 39 -1.82 5.62 -1.38
CA THR A 39 -2.85 4.58 -1.46
C THR A 39 -2.23 3.18 -1.37
N GLY A 40 -1.24 2.88 -2.21
CA GLY A 40 -0.59 1.56 -2.24
C GLY A 40 0.17 1.22 -0.97
N ARG A 41 0.70 2.20 -0.22
CA ARG A 41 1.38 1.97 1.05
C ARG A 41 0.43 1.81 2.23
N TYR A 42 -0.64 2.61 2.29
CA TYR A 42 -1.47 2.73 3.50
C TYR A 42 -2.89 2.16 3.37
N GLN A 43 -3.27 1.59 2.22
CA GLN A 43 -4.49 0.79 2.14
C GLN A 43 -4.47 -0.32 3.19
N ASN A 44 -5.59 -0.51 3.90
CA ASN A 44 -5.69 -1.44 5.02
C ASN A 44 -4.56 -1.26 6.07
N SER A 45 -4.16 -0.01 6.32
CA SER A 45 -3.02 0.34 7.18
C SER A 45 -1.70 -0.32 6.74
N GLY A 46 -1.55 -0.57 5.45
CA GLY A 46 -0.39 -1.23 4.85
C GLY A 46 -0.32 -2.74 5.05
N GLN A 47 -1.37 -3.35 5.62
CA GLN A 47 -1.50 -4.80 5.80
C GLN A 47 -2.02 -5.44 4.50
N VAL A 48 -1.24 -5.28 3.43
CA VAL A 48 -1.52 -5.86 2.12
C VAL A 48 -0.26 -6.57 1.64
N CYS A 49 -0.38 -7.84 1.24
CA CYS A 49 0.73 -8.65 0.75
C CYS A 49 1.50 -7.95 -0.37
N ALA A 50 0.79 -7.24 -1.24
CA ALA A 50 1.29 -6.48 -2.39
C ALA A 50 1.41 -4.95 -2.17
N ALA A 51 1.37 -4.46 -0.91
CA ALA A 51 1.54 -3.02 -0.63
C ALA A 51 2.85 -2.46 -1.20
N SER A 52 2.84 -1.19 -1.59
CA SER A 52 4.03 -0.42 -1.98
C SER A 52 4.96 -0.28 -0.78
N LYS A 53 6.04 -1.07 -0.70
CA LYS A 53 6.91 -1.13 0.49
C LYS A 53 8.26 -0.47 0.29
N ARG A 54 8.82 -0.56 -0.91
CA ARG A 54 10.14 -0.03 -1.23
C ARG A 54 10.02 1.02 -2.33
N PHE A 55 10.20 2.28 -1.98
CA PHE A 55 10.19 3.38 -2.94
C PHE A 55 11.55 3.50 -3.61
N ILE A 56 11.57 3.44 -4.94
CA ILE A 56 12.76 3.59 -5.77
C ILE A 56 12.49 4.79 -6.68
N LEU A 57 13.18 5.90 -6.40
CA LEU A 57 12.91 7.17 -7.04
C LEU A 57 14.12 7.57 -7.87
N GLU A 58 13.89 8.06 -9.07
CA GLU A 58 14.95 8.69 -9.84
C GLU A 58 15.38 10.02 -9.18
N ALA A 59 16.68 10.31 -9.24
CA ALA A 59 17.30 11.35 -8.42
C ALA A 59 16.69 12.74 -8.63
N GLY A 60 16.21 13.06 -9.84
CA GLY A 60 15.65 14.37 -10.19
C GLY A 60 14.34 14.70 -9.47
N ILE A 61 13.57 13.68 -9.08
CA ILE A 61 12.27 13.85 -8.41
C ILE A 61 12.27 13.43 -6.94
N ALA A 62 13.34 12.78 -6.47
CA ALA A 62 13.37 12.14 -5.16
C ALA A 62 13.01 13.07 -3.99
N GLU A 63 13.57 14.29 -3.97
CA GLU A 63 13.33 15.24 -2.88
C GLU A 63 11.90 15.83 -2.92
N ALA A 64 11.43 16.18 -4.12
CA ALA A 64 10.09 16.73 -4.33
C ALA A 64 9.00 15.68 -4.03
N PHE A 65 9.19 14.44 -4.49
CA PHE A 65 8.33 13.31 -4.16
C PHE A 65 8.28 13.08 -2.65
N THR A 66 9.45 13.03 -1.99
CA THR A 66 9.52 12.74 -0.55
C THR A 66 8.75 13.76 0.26
N ARG A 67 8.93 15.06 -0.01
CA ARG A 67 8.16 16.12 0.66
C ARG A 67 6.66 15.94 0.49
N LYS A 68 6.18 15.86 -0.76
CA LYS A 68 4.75 15.70 -1.07
C LYS A 68 4.17 14.43 -0.45
N PHE A 69 4.92 13.33 -0.48
CA PHE A 69 4.52 12.06 0.12
C PHE A 69 4.38 12.19 1.64
N VAL A 70 5.37 12.77 2.33
CA VAL A 70 5.31 12.99 3.78
C VAL A 70 4.13 13.87 4.16
N ASP A 71 3.91 14.98 3.44
CA ASP A 71 2.78 15.89 3.68
C ASP A 71 1.44 15.17 3.51
N ALA A 72 1.30 14.38 2.43
CA ALA A 72 0.09 13.61 2.17
C ALA A 72 -0.15 12.49 3.20
N VAL A 73 0.91 11.87 3.71
CA VAL A 73 0.82 10.88 4.80
C VAL A 73 0.43 11.54 6.12
N ALA A 74 1.00 12.71 6.44
CA ALA A 74 0.66 13.46 7.65
C ALA A 74 -0.81 13.92 7.67
N ALA A 75 -1.41 14.12 6.50
CA ALA A 75 -2.83 14.46 6.34
C ALA A 75 -3.79 13.25 6.50
N LEU A 76 -3.28 12.02 6.64
CA LEU A 76 -4.12 10.84 6.84
C LEU A 76 -4.82 10.88 8.20
N LYS A 77 -6.13 10.65 8.19
CA LYS A 77 -6.94 10.55 9.42
C LYS A 77 -7.02 9.10 9.90
N MET A 78 -6.65 8.87 11.16
CA MET A 78 -6.78 7.61 11.87
C MET A 78 -7.86 7.71 12.95
N GLY A 79 -8.59 6.62 13.21
CA GLY A 79 -9.73 6.60 14.12
C GLY A 79 -10.54 5.31 14.00
N ASP A 80 -11.67 5.24 14.71
CA ASP A 80 -12.52 4.04 14.74
C ASP A 80 -13.19 3.82 13.37
N PRO A 81 -13.01 2.65 12.71
CA PRO A 81 -13.68 2.37 11.43
C PRO A 81 -15.22 2.39 11.48
N ARG A 82 -15.80 2.36 12.69
CA ARG A 82 -17.25 2.46 12.94
C ARG A 82 -17.75 3.91 13.03
N ASP A 83 -16.85 4.89 13.18
CA ASP A 83 -17.22 6.31 13.11
C ASP A 83 -17.52 6.69 11.66
N GLU A 84 -18.66 7.34 11.42
CA GLU A 84 -19.13 7.74 10.09
C GLU A 84 -18.43 9.00 9.56
N GLN A 85 -17.67 9.72 10.40
CA GLN A 85 -16.75 10.71 9.88
C GLN A 85 -15.81 10.03 8.88
N LYS A 86 -15.55 10.68 7.73
CA LYS A 86 -14.68 10.19 6.65
C LYS A 86 -13.22 10.05 7.13
N LEU A 87 -12.97 9.10 8.03
CA LEU A 87 -11.72 8.38 8.14
C LEU A 87 -11.45 7.79 6.77
N ARG A 88 -10.19 7.80 6.32
CA ARG A 88 -9.85 7.33 4.98
C ARG A 88 -10.13 5.83 4.92
N ARG A 89 -11.37 5.46 4.57
CA ARG A 89 -11.69 4.17 3.95
C ARG A 89 -10.94 4.22 2.63
N THR A 90 -9.81 3.54 2.55
CA THR A 90 -8.97 3.45 1.35
C THR A 90 -9.63 2.69 0.21
N ASP A 91 -10.92 2.44 0.33
CA ASP A 91 -11.62 1.41 -0.36
C ASP A 91 -12.89 2.09 -0.89
N GLY A 92 -13.11 2.02 -2.20
CA GLY A 92 -14.45 2.06 -2.78
C GLY A 92 -15.27 0.85 -2.35
N ALA A 93 -15.27 0.53 -1.05
CA ALA A 93 -15.99 -0.58 -0.48
C ALA A 93 -17.48 -0.30 -0.65
N VAL A 94 -18.08 -1.10 -1.54
CA VAL A 94 -19.51 -1.34 -1.64
C VAL A 94 -20.09 -1.42 -0.23
N ARG A 95 -21.08 -0.58 0.06
CA ARG A 95 -21.89 -0.69 1.27
C ARG A 95 -22.57 -2.06 1.25
N PHE A 96 -22.04 -3.03 2.00
CA PHE A 96 -22.85 -4.13 2.48
C PHE A 96 -23.63 -3.61 3.68
N THR A 97 -24.75 -2.95 3.40
CA THR A 97 -25.80 -2.78 4.40
C THR A 97 -26.49 -4.13 4.57
N ARG A 98 -26.24 -4.72 5.75
CA ARG A 98 -26.78 -5.95 6.35
C ARG A 98 -26.23 -7.27 5.82
#